data_AF-A0A3L6JPG3-F1
#
_entry.id   AF-A0A3L6JPG3-F1
#
_cell.length_a   1.000
_cell.length_b   1.000
_cell.length_c   1.000
_cell.angle_alpha   90.00
_cell.angle_beta   90.00
_cell.angle_gamma   90.00
#
_symmetry.space_group_name_H-M   'P 1'
#
loop_
_entity.id
_entity.type
_entity.pdbx_description
1 polymer ?
#
loop_
_entity_poly.entity_id
_entity_poly.type
_entity_poly.pdbx_seq_one_letter_code
_entity_poly.pdbx_strand_id
1 'polypeptide(L)'
;MNMSRPQRSPKGLFDPYYVPETLLYRDRELEAITGVYKDAYEEEYGVNCLVHGITGVGMTVFSRYFLTKVIPERFDAHTIYVDAKSKDVLEIVSELNDAIHRKENKPITVAFDADVLWMHFKRMATDARKRTVFVIDNIDEGNEDMYSKLARLSKEIKASTIGVLNSHDYRLLTKAPATQMAYDFEVHLDTYTQSQLYDIVRMRVEDTFPLGLTEEVLRYITDIVCEFDASKPKTSIEALKALWPLSQRGQEIDSDAVRAATARIVSLGHDQDYLDVVDTISTNDFMTLLVLEVMSEHLMRYRTETYVDRQTLNENVMIKCEELGINYTPDDIDKSLQTLIFQSIVFESGYSRNLLYILVPPEVLYDAAMSMRRELTRRK
;
A
#
# COMPACT_ATOMS: atom_id res chain seq x y z
N MET A 1 -11.07 12.13 -32.95
CA MET A 1 -10.50 10.77 -33.12
C MET A 1 -10.35 10.20 -31.72
N ASN A 2 -11.28 9.35 -31.28
CA ASN A 2 -11.18 8.69 -29.97
C ASN A 2 -10.07 7.66 -30.06
N MET A 3 -8.89 7.97 -29.51
CA MET A 3 -7.87 6.96 -29.27
C MET A 3 -8.41 6.03 -28.19
N SER A 4 -8.90 4.86 -28.60
CA SER A 4 -9.21 3.77 -27.68
C SER A 4 -7.95 3.45 -26.90
N ARG A 5 -7.93 3.78 -25.61
CA ARG A 5 -6.85 3.37 -24.70
C ARG A 5 -6.67 1.86 -24.85
N PRO A 6 -5.43 1.34 -25.01
CA PRO A 6 -5.22 -0.10 -25.09
C PRO A 6 -5.87 -0.74 -23.86
N GLN A 7 -6.75 -1.70 -24.09
CA GLN A 7 -7.55 -2.33 -23.04
C GLN A 7 -6.60 -3.18 -22.18
N ARG A 8 -6.06 -2.56 -21.11
CA ARG A 8 -5.20 -3.25 -20.14
C ARG A 8 -6.05 -4.31 -19.44
N SER A 9 -5.54 -5.52 -19.33
CA SER A 9 -6.26 -6.56 -18.59
C SER A 9 -6.32 -6.15 -17.10
N PRO A 10 -7.48 -6.31 -16.43
CA PRO A 10 -7.61 -5.96 -15.01
C PRO A 10 -6.60 -6.68 -14.11
N LYS A 11 -6.13 -7.88 -14.49
CA LYS A 11 -5.06 -8.59 -13.78
C LYS A 11 -3.72 -7.84 -13.83
N GLY A 12 -3.36 -7.25 -14.98
CA GLY A 12 -2.16 -6.42 -15.10
C GLY A 12 -2.28 -5.09 -14.34
N LEU A 13 -3.51 -4.67 -14.05
CA LEU A 13 -3.82 -3.53 -13.19
C LEU A 13 -3.88 -3.90 -11.70
N PHE A 14 -3.53 -5.11 -11.29
CA PHE A 14 -3.22 -5.42 -9.89
C PHE A 14 -1.81 -5.99 -9.75
N ASP A 15 -1.02 -5.89 -10.82
CA ASP A 15 0.35 -6.34 -10.85
C ASP A 15 1.24 -5.42 -10.01
N PRO A 16 2.17 -5.96 -9.19
CA PRO A 16 3.10 -5.15 -8.41
C PRO A 16 3.99 -4.20 -9.24
N TYR A 17 4.24 -4.52 -10.52
CA TYR A 17 5.03 -3.72 -11.45
C TYR A 17 4.20 -2.79 -12.33
N TYR A 18 2.90 -2.65 -12.03
CA TYR A 18 2.04 -1.67 -12.68
C TYR A 18 2.61 -0.26 -12.57
N VAL A 19 2.55 0.49 -13.68
CA VAL A 19 2.90 1.92 -13.73
C VAL A 19 1.64 2.69 -14.15
N PRO A 20 1.10 3.58 -13.31
CA PRO A 20 -0.06 4.39 -13.67
C PRO A 20 0.28 5.39 -14.78
N GLU A 21 -0.74 5.93 -15.42
CA GLU A 21 -0.55 7.06 -16.35
C GLU A 21 -0.13 8.33 -15.62
N THR A 22 -0.67 8.56 -14.42
CA THR A 22 -0.28 9.66 -13.55
C THR A 22 0.12 9.12 -12.19
N LEU A 23 1.33 9.44 -11.70
CA LEU A 23 1.76 9.11 -10.35
C LEU A 23 1.33 10.22 -9.38
N LEU A 24 0.31 9.96 -8.57
CA LEU A 24 -0.19 10.96 -7.62
C LEU A 24 0.77 11.17 -6.44
N TYR A 25 0.83 12.42 -5.96
CA TYR A 25 1.46 12.81 -4.69
C TYR A 25 2.94 12.47 -4.55
N ARG A 26 3.65 12.36 -5.67
CA ARG A 26 5.11 12.17 -5.72
C ARG A 26 5.81 13.21 -6.57
N ASP A 27 5.15 14.33 -6.84
CA ASP A 27 5.65 15.39 -7.72
C ASP A 27 6.96 15.97 -7.18
N ARG A 28 7.04 16.23 -5.87
CA ARG A 28 8.25 16.77 -5.22
C ARG A 28 9.45 15.82 -5.38
N GLU A 29 9.25 14.54 -5.11
CA GLU A 29 10.32 13.54 -5.21
C GLU A 29 10.73 13.32 -6.67
N LEU A 30 9.76 13.32 -7.60
CA LEU A 30 10.01 13.25 -9.04
C LEU A 30 10.78 14.48 -9.54
N GLU A 31 10.42 15.68 -9.10
CA GLU A 31 11.13 16.92 -9.46
C GLU A 31 12.58 16.90 -8.96
N ALA A 32 12.79 16.47 -7.72
CA ALA A 32 14.13 16.37 -7.12
C ALA A 32 15.03 15.40 -7.91
N ILE A 33 14.60 14.16 -8.13
CA ILE A 33 15.38 13.17 -8.88
C ILE A 33 15.58 13.58 -10.34
N THR A 34 14.58 14.22 -10.95
CA THR A 34 14.67 14.70 -12.34
C THR A 34 15.66 15.86 -12.48
N GLY A 35 15.70 16.78 -11.50
CA GLY A 35 16.66 17.89 -11.49
C GLY A 35 18.10 17.38 -11.43
N VAL A 36 18.40 16.52 -10.46
CA VAL A 36 19.75 15.94 -10.32
C VAL A 36 20.15 15.14 -11.57
N TYR A 37 19.23 14.35 -12.13
CA TYR A 37 19.52 13.61 -13.35
C TYR A 37 19.73 14.52 -14.56
N LYS A 38 18.98 15.63 -14.66
CA LYS A 38 19.15 16.61 -15.73
C LYS A 38 20.56 17.20 -15.71
N ASP A 39 21.03 17.64 -14.55
CA ASP A 39 22.36 18.21 -14.40
C ASP A 39 23.45 17.18 -14.78
N ALA A 40 23.30 15.94 -14.31
CA ALA A 40 24.19 14.83 -14.66
C ALA A 40 24.21 14.52 -16.17
N TYR A 41 23.04 14.56 -16.81
CA TYR A 41 22.91 14.36 -18.25
C TYR A 41 23.56 15.50 -19.04
N GLU A 42 23.36 16.76 -18.66
CA GLU A 42 23.93 17.91 -19.37
C GLU A 42 25.45 18.00 -19.23
N GLU A 43 26.00 17.67 -18.06
CA GLU A 43 27.44 17.70 -17.78
C GLU A 43 28.18 16.39 -18.12
N GLU A 44 27.47 15.42 -18.69
CA GLU A 44 27.98 14.12 -19.12
C GLU A 44 28.67 13.27 -18.04
N TYR A 45 28.11 13.26 -16.83
CA TYR A 45 28.53 12.36 -15.75
C TYR A 45 27.37 11.46 -15.27
N GLY A 46 27.71 10.42 -14.51
CA GLY A 46 26.75 9.48 -13.93
C GLY A 46 26.41 9.83 -12.49
N VAL A 47 25.13 9.70 -12.12
CA VAL A 47 24.67 9.93 -10.74
C VAL A 47 24.00 8.69 -10.17
N ASN A 48 24.31 8.38 -8.91
CA ASN A 48 23.77 7.23 -8.20
C ASN A 48 22.80 7.72 -7.12
N CYS A 49 21.52 7.34 -7.25
CA CYS A 49 20.45 7.66 -6.32
C CYS A 49 20.09 6.45 -5.47
N LEU A 50 19.75 6.67 -4.19
CA LEU A 50 18.97 5.71 -3.43
C LEU A 50 17.52 6.17 -3.29
N VAL A 51 16.56 5.28 -3.49
CA VAL A 51 15.14 5.50 -3.18
C VAL A 51 14.78 4.58 -2.03
N HIS A 52 14.25 5.14 -0.95
CA HIS A 52 13.93 4.35 0.25
C HIS A 52 12.68 4.81 0.98
N GLY A 53 12.03 3.87 1.64
CA GLY A 53 10.74 4.07 2.31
C GLY A 53 10.24 2.76 2.89
N ILE A 54 9.13 2.80 3.63
CA ILE A 54 8.55 1.59 4.17
C ILE A 54 7.99 0.70 3.05
N THR A 55 8.05 -0.62 3.22
CA THR A 55 7.52 -1.56 2.23
C THR A 55 6.05 -1.26 1.94
N GLY A 56 5.69 -1.17 0.65
CA GLY A 56 4.32 -0.90 0.20
C GLY A 56 3.96 0.57 -0.02
N VAL A 57 4.88 1.52 0.26
CA VAL A 57 4.65 2.96 0.08
C VAL A 57 4.73 3.44 -1.39
N GLY A 58 5.15 2.55 -2.30
CA GLY A 58 5.20 2.81 -3.74
C GLY A 58 6.59 3.06 -4.33
N MET A 59 7.67 2.60 -3.67
CA MET A 59 9.04 2.77 -4.20
C MET A 59 9.24 2.14 -5.59
N THR A 60 8.73 0.93 -5.80
CA THR A 60 8.78 0.23 -7.10
C THR A 60 8.05 1.02 -8.19
N VAL A 61 6.80 1.44 -7.92
CA VAL A 61 6.02 2.20 -8.90
C VAL A 61 6.66 3.57 -9.19
N PHE A 62 7.20 4.24 -8.16
CA PHE A 62 7.93 5.50 -8.31
C PHE A 62 9.14 5.35 -9.24
N SER A 63 10.01 4.37 -8.95
CA SER A 63 11.25 4.18 -9.71
C SER A 63 10.98 3.73 -11.15
N ARG A 64 9.98 2.86 -11.34
CA ARG A 64 9.53 2.45 -12.68
C ARG A 64 8.85 3.59 -13.44
N TYR A 65 8.06 4.42 -12.77
CA TYR A 65 7.43 5.59 -13.40
C TYR A 65 8.49 6.57 -13.89
N PHE A 66 9.47 6.91 -13.04
CA PHE A 66 10.61 7.73 -13.44
C PHE A 66 11.33 7.15 -14.65
N LEU A 67 11.66 5.86 -14.61
CA LEU A 67 12.41 5.19 -15.66
C LEU A 67 11.65 5.04 -16.99
N THR A 68 10.32 4.83 -16.95
CA THR A 68 9.54 4.48 -18.15
C THR A 68 8.72 5.64 -18.72
N LYS A 69 8.44 6.66 -17.92
CA LYS A 69 7.67 7.85 -18.34
C LYS A 69 8.58 9.07 -18.38
N VAL A 70 9.24 9.41 -17.27
CA VAL A 70 10.00 10.67 -17.15
C VAL A 70 11.27 10.66 -18.01
N ILE A 71 12.08 9.61 -17.92
CA ILE A 71 13.35 9.55 -18.65
C ILE A 71 13.14 9.64 -20.17
N PRO A 72 12.30 8.79 -20.81
CA PRO A 72 12.13 8.82 -22.27
C PRO A 72 11.49 10.11 -22.80
N GLU A 73 10.70 10.81 -21.98
CA GLU A 73 10.08 12.08 -22.36
C GLU A 73 11.06 13.26 -22.37
N ARG A 74 12.11 13.20 -21.52
CA ARG A 74 12.99 14.34 -21.28
C ARG A 74 14.43 14.13 -21.77
N PHE A 75 14.87 12.89 -21.89
CA PHE A 75 16.27 12.57 -22.16
C PHE A 75 16.40 11.46 -23.21
N ASP A 76 17.36 11.60 -24.13
CA ASP A 76 17.71 10.52 -25.03
C ASP A 76 18.66 9.55 -24.33
N ALA A 77 18.07 8.64 -23.53
CA ALA A 77 18.79 7.69 -22.70
C ALA A 77 18.18 6.28 -22.79
N HIS A 78 19.02 5.27 -22.61
CA HIS A 78 18.56 3.91 -22.38
C HIS A 78 18.07 3.74 -20.94
N THR A 79 17.07 2.88 -20.78
CA THR A 79 16.40 2.65 -19.51
C THR A 79 16.34 1.16 -19.23
N ILE A 80 16.94 0.74 -18.13
CA ILE A 80 17.05 -0.67 -17.73
C ILE A 80 16.56 -0.81 -16.30
N TYR A 81 15.62 -1.72 -16.10
CA TYR A 81 15.06 -2.08 -14.80
C TYR A 81 15.39 -3.54 -14.51
N VAL A 82 15.91 -3.82 -13.33
CA VAL A 82 16.10 -5.16 -12.80
C VAL A 82 15.51 -5.20 -11.40
N ASP A 83 14.68 -6.19 -11.13
CA ASP A 83 14.25 -6.51 -9.77
C ASP A 83 15.21 -7.53 -9.19
N ALA A 84 15.92 -7.17 -8.11
CA ALA A 84 16.90 -8.00 -7.44
C ALA A 84 16.30 -8.93 -6.37
N LYS A 85 14.98 -8.90 -6.16
CA LYS A 85 14.31 -9.67 -5.11
C LYS A 85 14.65 -11.16 -5.20
N SER A 86 15.27 -11.67 -4.13
CA SER A 86 15.64 -13.09 -4.00
C SER A 86 16.58 -13.60 -5.11
N LYS A 87 17.33 -12.70 -5.75
CA LYS A 87 18.32 -13.04 -6.78
C LYS A 87 19.73 -12.89 -6.24
N ASP A 88 20.61 -13.77 -6.69
CA ASP A 88 22.04 -13.64 -6.42
C ASP A 88 22.73 -12.65 -7.39
N VAL A 89 24.02 -12.40 -7.14
CA VAL A 89 24.84 -11.50 -7.97
C VAL A 89 24.91 -11.96 -9.43
N LEU A 90 25.01 -13.27 -9.67
CA LEU A 90 25.16 -13.81 -11.01
C LEU A 90 23.89 -13.59 -11.83
N GLU A 91 22.72 -13.86 -11.24
CA GLU A 91 21.41 -13.66 -11.85
C GLU A 91 21.20 -12.18 -12.22
N ILE A 92 21.49 -11.26 -11.29
CA ILE A 92 21.28 -9.82 -11.52
C ILE A 92 22.20 -9.30 -12.63
N VAL A 93 23.48 -9.66 -12.61
CA VAL A 93 24.45 -9.21 -13.62
C VAL A 93 24.17 -9.84 -14.99
N SER A 94 23.66 -11.08 -15.02
CA SER A 94 23.16 -11.70 -16.24
C SER A 94 21.99 -10.92 -16.83
N GLU A 95 20.99 -10.55 -16.02
CA GLU A 95 19.86 -9.73 -16.47
C GLU A 95 20.27 -8.34 -16.96
N LEU A 96 21.24 -7.70 -16.28
CA LEU A 96 21.81 -6.42 -16.72
C LEU A 96 22.50 -6.55 -18.09
N ASN A 97 23.29 -7.60 -18.29
CA ASN A 97 23.89 -7.91 -19.59
C ASN A 97 22.81 -8.10 -20.65
N ASP A 98 21.84 -8.97 -20.44
CA ASP A 98 20.77 -9.23 -21.40
C ASP A 98 19.99 -7.97 -21.75
N ALA A 99 19.67 -7.14 -20.75
CA ALA A 99 18.94 -5.90 -20.94
C ALA A 99 19.71 -4.91 -21.83
N ILE A 100 21.00 -4.70 -21.57
CA ILE A 100 21.78 -3.73 -22.34
C ILE A 100 22.08 -4.21 -23.76
N HIS A 101 22.35 -5.51 -23.94
CA HIS A 101 22.52 -6.11 -25.26
C HIS A 101 21.24 -5.95 -26.10
N ARG A 102 20.06 -6.16 -25.50
CA ARG A 102 18.78 -5.93 -26.17
C ARG A 102 18.57 -4.46 -26.56
N LYS A 103 18.92 -3.50 -25.69
CA LYS A 103 18.82 -2.06 -26.01
C LYS A 103 19.74 -1.64 -27.15
N GLU A 104 20.91 -2.25 -27.22
CA GLU A 104 21.92 -2.01 -28.26
C GLU A 104 21.73 -2.87 -29.52
N ASN A 105 20.74 -3.78 -29.53
CA ASN A 105 20.51 -4.76 -30.59
C ASN A 105 21.77 -5.59 -30.93
N LYS A 106 22.49 -6.03 -29.90
CA LYS A 106 23.70 -6.87 -29.98
C LYS A 106 23.43 -8.27 -29.44
N PRO A 107 24.15 -9.32 -29.90
CA PRO A 107 23.97 -10.69 -29.41
C PRO A 107 24.25 -10.82 -27.93
N ILE A 108 23.37 -11.51 -27.20
CA ILE A 108 23.52 -11.75 -25.77
C ILE A 108 24.77 -12.58 -25.48
N THR A 109 25.52 -12.17 -24.46
CA THR A 109 26.68 -12.92 -23.97
C THR A 109 26.24 -13.89 -22.87
N VAL A 110 26.48 -15.19 -23.05
CA VAL A 110 26.21 -16.21 -22.02
C VAL A 110 27.51 -16.57 -21.32
N ALA A 111 27.56 -16.33 -20.00
CA ALA A 111 28.64 -16.78 -19.15
C ALA A 111 28.09 -17.20 -17.78
N PHE A 112 28.78 -18.14 -17.12
CA PHE A 112 28.43 -18.66 -15.79
C PHE A 112 29.38 -18.19 -14.69
N ASP A 113 30.20 -17.17 -15.01
CA ASP A 113 31.17 -16.57 -14.11
C ASP A 113 30.84 -15.08 -13.97
N ALA A 114 30.69 -14.63 -12.72
CA ALA A 114 30.25 -13.28 -12.42
C ALA A 114 31.27 -12.22 -12.87
N ASP A 115 32.57 -12.48 -12.75
CA ASP A 115 33.60 -11.53 -13.16
C ASP A 115 33.68 -11.39 -14.67
N VAL A 116 33.51 -12.50 -15.39
CA VAL A 116 33.36 -12.50 -16.86
C VAL A 116 32.12 -11.68 -17.25
N LEU A 117 30.97 -11.89 -16.60
CA LEU A 117 29.76 -11.13 -16.87
C LEU A 117 29.93 -9.63 -16.56
N TRP A 118 30.62 -9.26 -15.48
CA TRP A 118 30.92 -7.86 -15.16
C TRP A 118 31.80 -7.21 -16.22
N MET A 119 32.82 -7.91 -16.71
CA MET A 119 33.69 -7.44 -17.79
C MET A 119 32.88 -7.19 -19.06
N HIS A 120 32.01 -8.13 -19.45
CA HIS A 120 31.14 -7.98 -20.62
C HIS A 120 30.15 -6.83 -20.45
N PHE A 121 29.52 -6.72 -19.28
CA PHE A 121 28.60 -5.64 -18.96
C PHE A 121 29.29 -4.28 -19.08
N LYS A 122 30.47 -4.12 -18.45
CA LYS A 122 31.26 -2.89 -18.52
C LYS A 122 31.54 -2.50 -19.96
N ARG A 123 32.09 -3.43 -20.75
CA ARG A 123 32.43 -3.17 -22.15
C ARG A 123 31.19 -2.77 -22.95
N MET A 124 30.10 -3.52 -22.79
CA MET A 124 28.87 -3.25 -23.51
C MET A 124 28.25 -1.90 -23.15
N ALA A 125 28.30 -1.53 -21.87
CA ALA A 125 27.76 -0.28 -21.36
C ALA A 125 28.62 0.94 -21.73
N THR A 126 29.94 0.81 -21.73
CA THR A 126 30.85 1.86 -22.25
C THR A 126 30.62 2.09 -23.75
N ASP A 127 30.42 1.03 -24.53
CA ASP A 127 30.23 1.10 -25.98
C ASP A 127 28.76 1.39 -26.37
N ALA A 128 27.88 1.70 -25.41
CA ALA A 128 26.48 1.99 -25.66
C ALA A 128 26.30 3.31 -26.41
N ARG A 129 25.34 3.37 -27.34
CA ARG A 129 25.10 4.58 -28.16
C ARG A 129 24.50 5.72 -27.36
N LYS A 130 23.81 5.41 -26.27
CA LYS A 130 23.14 6.36 -25.38
C LYS A 130 23.57 6.10 -23.95
N ARG A 131 23.61 7.17 -23.15
CA ARG A 131 23.74 7.03 -21.68
C ARG A 131 22.60 6.17 -21.16
N THR A 132 22.89 5.38 -20.13
CA THR A 132 21.93 4.43 -19.57
C THR A 132 21.57 4.81 -18.14
N VAL A 133 20.29 4.67 -17.80
CA VAL A 133 19.77 4.72 -16.44
C VAL A 133 19.40 3.32 -16.02
N PHE A 134 20.00 2.86 -14.92
CA PHE A 134 19.74 1.57 -14.32
C PHE A 134 18.89 1.73 -13.06
N VAL A 135 17.79 1.01 -12.95
CA VAL A 135 17.05 0.81 -11.69
C VAL A 135 17.30 -0.61 -11.21
N ILE A 136 17.82 -0.74 -10.00
CA ILE A 136 17.92 -2.01 -9.27
C ILE A 136 16.92 -1.94 -8.12
N ASP A 137 15.81 -2.66 -8.25
CA ASP A 137 14.76 -2.71 -7.23
C ASP A 137 14.97 -3.85 -6.23
N ASN A 138 14.39 -3.74 -5.03
CA ASN A 138 14.49 -4.70 -3.93
C ASN A 138 15.94 -5.09 -3.57
N ILE A 139 16.79 -4.08 -3.37
CA ILE A 139 18.13 -4.28 -2.80
C ILE A 139 17.99 -4.66 -1.32
N ASP A 140 18.72 -5.69 -0.92
CA ASP A 140 18.79 -6.20 0.46
C ASP A 140 20.24 -6.62 0.81
N GLU A 141 20.45 -7.13 2.02
CA GLU A 141 21.75 -7.61 2.49
C GLU A 141 22.39 -8.67 1.59
N GLY A 142 21.60 -9.45 0.85
CA GLY A 142 22.09 -10.53 -0.01
C GLY A 142 22.68 -10.04 -1.33
N ASN A 143 22.31 -8.84 -1.78
CA ASN A 143 22.69 -8.31 -3.10
C ASN A 143 23.27 -6.87 -3.05
N GLU A 144 23.48 -6.29 -1.87
CA GLU A 144 24.01 -4.93 -1.74
C GLU A 144 25.40 -4.72 -2.37
N ASP A 145 26.27 -5.74 -2.28
CA ASP A 145 27.62 -5.68 -2.83
C ASP A 145 27.58 -5.56 -4.36
N MET A 146 26.59 -6.18 -5.00
CA MET A 146 26.34 -6.06 -6.43
C MET A 146 25.97 -4.63 -6.78
N TYR A 147 25.04 -4.01 -6.04
CA TYR A 147 24.66 -2.62 -6.27
C TYR A 147 25.84 -1.66 -6.04
N SER A 148 26.60 -1.86 -4.96
CA SER A 148 27.79 -1.06 -4.64
C SER A 148 28.83 -1.15 -5.76
N LYS A 149 29.05 -2.33 -6.33
CA LYS A 149 29.94 -2.53 -7.49
C LYS A 149 29.37 -1.83 -8.75
N LEU A 150 28.07 -1.97 -9.01
CA LEU A 150 27.41 -1.29 -10.13
C LEU A 150 27.52 0.23 -10.03
N ALA A 151 27.27 0.80 -8.85
CA ALA A 151 27.32 2.23 -8.58
C ALA A 151 28.75 2.80 -8.71
N ARG A 152 29.78 2.05 -8.35
CA ARG A 152 31.17 2.46 -8.63
C ARG A 152 31.46 2.41 -10.13
N LEU A 153 31.03 1.35 -10.79
CA LEU A 153 31.23 1.15 -12.22
C LEU A 153 30.47 2.19 -13.06
N SER A 154 29.26 2.58 -12.64
CA SER A 154 28.39 3.53 -13.33
C SER A 154 29.10 4.87 -13.57
N LYS A 155 29.91 5.33 -12.61
CA LYS A 155 30.74 6.54 -12.73
C LYS A 155 31.77 6.42 -13.85
N GLU A 156 32.40 5.26 -14.01
CA GLU A 156 33.36 5.01 -15.10
C GLU A 156 32.70 4.95 -16.48
N ILE A 157 31.48 4.41 -16.55
CA ILE A 157 30.71 4.28 -17.80
C ILE A 157 29.76 5.46 -18.07
N LYS A 158 29.83 6.52 -17.24
CA LYS A 158 28.96 7.71 -17.31
C LYS A 158 27.46 7.36 -17.33
N ALA A 159 27.07 6.36 -16.57
CA ALA A 159 25.68 5.92 -16.40
C ALA A 159 25.15 6.33 -15.03
N SER A 160 23.83 6.45 -14.92
CA SER A 160 23.17 6.76 -13.64
C SER A 160 22.47 5.51 -13.09
N THR A 161 22.43 5.39 -11.77
CA THR A 161 21.75 4.27 -11.10
C THR A 161 20.71 4.77 -10.10
N ILE A 162 19.68 3.97 -9.89
CA ILE A 162 18.71 4.12 -8.81
C ILE A 162 18.65 2.78 -8.10
N GLY A 163 19.15 2.74 -6.86
CA GLY A 163 18.98 1.62 -5.96
C GLY A 163 17.74 1.80 -5.11
N VAL A 164 16.84 0.83 -5.11
CA VAL A 164 15.60 0.88 -4.33
C VAL A 164 15.66 -0.12 -3.19
N LEU A 165 15.41 0.35 -1.98
CA LEU A 165 15.63 -0.42 -0.76
C LEU A 165 14.65 0.00 0.32
N ASN A 166 14.14 -0.96 1.10
CA ASN A 166 13.20 -0.62 2.16
C ASN A 166 13.93 0.11 3.31
N SER A 167 13.18 0.77 4.19
CA SER A 167 13.77 1.55 5.29
C SER A 167 14.62 0.72 6.27
N HIS A 168 14.38 -0.58 6.41
CA HIS A 168 15.21 -1.44 7.27
C HIS A 168 16.58 -1.66 6.62
N ASP A 169 16.60 -2.13 5.38
CA ASP A 169 17.83 -2.36 4.62
C ASP A 169 18.61 -1.06 4.45
N TYR A 170 17.95 0.04 4.07
CA TYR A 170 18.58 1.36 4.00
C TYR A 170 19.38 1.69 5.27
N ARG A 171 18.79 1.52 6.46
CA ARG A 171 19.46 1.86 7.73
C ARG A 171 20.61 0.92 8.08
N LEU A 172 20.59 -0.32 7.60
CA LEU A 172 21.67 -1.28 7.85
C LEU A 172 22.84 -1.03 6.91
N LEU A 173 22.54 -0.95 5.62
CA LEU A 173 23.53 -0.92 4.56
C LEU A 173 24.25 0.44 4.47
N THR A 174 23.55 1.54 4.75
CA THR A 174 24.17 2.89 4.72
C THR A 174 25.05 3.20 5.94
N LYS A 175 25.21 2.29 6.90
CA LYS A 175 26.19 2.45 8.00
C LYS A 175 27.61 2.13 7.57
N ALA A 176 27.78 1.31 6.54
CA ALA A 176 29.10 0.93 6.04
C ALA A 176 29.70 2.09 5.21
N PRO A 177 30.96 2.49 5.46
CA PRO A 177 31.60 3.57 4.70
C PRO A 177 31.64 3.31 3.18
N ALA A 178 31.76 2.05 2.78
CA ALA A 178 31.83 1.66 1.37
C ALA A 178 30.52 1.95 0.62
N THR A 179 29.38 1.75 1.27
CA THR A 179 28.03 1.99 0.74
C THR A 179 27.70 3.48 0.73
N GLN A 180 28.07 4.22 1.78
CA GLN A 180 27.92 5.68 1.81
C GLN A 180 28.64 6.39 0.65
N MET A 181 29.79 5.86 0.23
CA MET A 181 30.54 6.42 -0.90
C MET A 181 29.99 5.99 -2.28
N ALA A 182 29.03 5.07 -2.32
CA ALA A 182 28.52 4.51 -3.57
C ALA A 182 27.41 5.36 -4.21
N TYR A 183 26.66 6.13 -3.42
CA TYR A 183 25.57 6.99 -3.89
C TYR A 183 25.87 8.47 -3.71
N ASP A 184 25.23 9.31 -4.52
CA ASP A 184 25.44 10.76 -4.57
C ASP A 184 24.27 11.53 -3.93
N PHE A 185 23.06 10.97 -3.96
CA PHE A 185 21.87 11.53 -3.32
C PHE A 185 20.83 10.46 -2.98
N GLU A 186 19.82 10.85 -2.20
CA GLU A 186 18.74 9.98 -1.77
C GLU A 186 17.36 10.64 -1.90
N VAL A 187 16.35 9.81 -2.10
CA VAL A 187 14.94 10.17 -2.14
C VAL A 187 14.20 9.32 -1.11
N HIS A 188 13.72 9.98 -0.05
CA HIS A 188 12.87 9.35 0.93
C HIS A 188 11.40 9.41 0.50
N LEU A 189 10.71 8.27 0.51
CA LEU A 189 9.27 8.20 0.27
C LEU A 189 8.51 8.05 1.60
N ASP A 190 7.87 9.14 2.02
CA ASP A 190 6.97 9.17 3.18
C ASP A 190 5.64 8.44 2.93
N THR A 191 4.91 8.14 4.01
CA THR A 191 3.53 7.63 3.94
C THR A 191 2.56 8.68 3.43
N TYR A 192 1.39 8.23 3.00
CA TYR A 192 0.35 9.12 2.48
C TYR A 192 -0.57 9.60 3.60
N THR A 193 -1.09 10.82 3.46
CA THR A 193 -2.25 11.25 4.25
C THR A 193 -3.49 10.45 3.85
N GLN A 194 -4.54 10.50 4.67
CA GLN A 194 -5.80 9.82 4.35
C GLN A 194 -6.41 10.29 3.03
N SER A 195 -6.41 11.61 2.77
CA SER A 195 -6.92 12.15 1.50
C SER A 195 -6.10 11.67 0.30
N GLN A 196 -4.77 11.62 0.45
CA GLN A 196 -3.89 11.15 -0.61
C GLN A 196 -4.09 9.66 -0.90
N LEU A 197 -4.20 8.82 0.13
CA LEU A 197 -4.47 7.39 -0.04
C LEU A 197 -5.81 7.16 -0.72
N TYR A 198 -6.85 7.88 -0.30
CA TYR A 198 -8.17 7.81 -0.92
C TYR A 198 -8.15 8.10 -2.41
N ASP A 199 -7.47 9.17 -2.85
CA ASP A 199 -7.39 9.49 -4.27
C ASP A 199 -6.60 8.44 -5.06
N ILE A 200 -5.58 7.81 -4.46
CA ILE A 200 -4.86 6.67 -5.06
C ILE A 200 -5.80 5.46 -5.20
N VAL A 201 -6.59 5.16 -4.17
CA VAL A 201 -7.60 4.08 -4.20
C VAL A 201 -8.66 4.36 -5.25
N ARG A 202 -9.18 5.59 -5.30
CA ARG A 202 -10.18 6.02 -6.30
C ARG A 202 -9.65 5.87 -7.71
N MET A 203 -8.45 6.40 -8.00
CA MET A 203 -7.79 6.21 -9.30
C MET A 203 -7.68 4.73 -9.66
N ARG A 204 -7.36 3.87 -8.69
CA ARG A 204 -7.27 2.43 -8.96
C ARG A 204 -8.62 1.82 -9.28
N VAL A 205 -9.67 2.22 -8.57
CA VAL A 205 -11.04 1.76 -8.82
C VAL A 205 -11.49 2.19 -10.21
N GLU A 206 -11.25 3.44 -10.61
CA GLU A 206 -11.55 3.94 -11.95
C GLU A 206 -10.81 3.15 -13.06
N ASP A 207 -9.57 2.76 -12.81
CA ASP A 207 -8.78 1.94 -13.74
C ASP A 207 -9.31 0.50 -13.85
N THR A 208 -9.83 -0.07 -12.75
CA THR A 208 -10.05 -1.53 -12.63
C THR A 208 -11.51 -1.96 -12.58
N PHE A 209 -12.43 -1.14 -12.07
CA PHE A 209 -13.85 -1.46 -11.88
C PHE A 209 -14.72 -0.68 -12.88
N PRO A 210 -15.20 -1.30 -13.97
CA PRO A 210 -15.99 -0.62 -15.00
C PRO A 210 -17.28 0.03 -14.50
N LEU A 211 -17.89 -0.55 -13.46
CA LEU A 211 -19.09 -0.03 -12.80
C LEU A 211 -18.76 0.86 -11.59
N GLY A 212 -17.47 1.04 -11.28
CA GLY A 212 -16.99 1.67 -10.07
C GLY A 212 -17.30 0.87 -8.80
N LEU A 213 -16.98 1.49 -7.68
CA LEU A 213 -17.43 1.13 -6.33
C LEU A 213 -17.97 2.40 -5.68
N THR A 214 -18.83 2.26 -4.68
CA THR A 214 -19.39 3.41 -3.96
C THR A 214 -18.31 4.14 -3.17
N GLU A 215 -18.46 5.45 -3.01
CA GLU A 215 -17.56 6.29 -2.20
C GLU A 215 -17.42 5.83 -0.75
N GLU A 216 -18.48 5.24 -0.21
CA GLU A 216 -18.49 4.68 1.13
C GLU A 216 -17.51 3.50 1.27
N VAL A 217 -17.54 2.54 0.34
CA VAL A 217 -16.55 1.44 0.26
C VAL A 217 -15.11 1.95 0.12
N LEU A 218 -14.87 2.96 -0.73
CA LEU A 218 -13.52 3.53 -0.91
C LEU A 218 -13.00 4.15 0.38
N ARG A 219 -13.84 4.95 1.05
CA ARG A 219 -13.52 5.56 2.34
C ARG A 219 -13.27 4.50 3.40
N TYR A 220 -14.08 3.44 3.42
CA TYR A 220 -13.96 2.39 4.41
C TYR A 220 -12.66 1.60 4.27
N ILE A 221 -12.27 1.23 3.05
CA ILE A 221 -10.95 0.63 2.77
C ILE A 221 -9.84 1.59 3.23
N THR A 222 -9.99 2.89 2.97
CA THR A 222 -8.98 3.90 3.33
C THR A 222 -8.85 4.05 4.85
N ASP A 223 -9.96 4.16 5.59
CA ASP A 223 -9.98 4.22 7.06
C ASP A 223 -9.25 3.01 7.66
N ILE A 224 -9.59 1.79 7.21
CA ILE A 224 -8.95 0.56 7.70
C ILE A 224 -7.44 0.58 7.44
N VAL A 225 -6.99 0.98 6.25
CA VAL A 225 -5.56 0.97 5.91
C VAL A 225 -4.80 2.10 6.61
N CYS A 226 -5.44 3.25 6.84
CA CYS A 226 -4.86 4.33 7.64
C CYS A 226 -4.67 3.89 9.09
N GLU A 227 -5.68 3.26 9.69
CA GLU A 227 -5.66 2.83 11.08
C GLU A 227 -4.67 1.69 11.34
N PHE A 228 -4.63 0.68 10.46
CA PHE A 228 -3.92 -0.58 10.73
C PHE A 228 -2.63 -0.79 9.94
N ASP A 229 -2.37 0.00 8.89
CA ASP A 229 -1.21 -0.25 8.03
C ASP A 229 -0.54 1.02 7.51
N ALA A 230 -0.55 2.08 8.33
CA ALA A 230 0.21 3.30 8.11
C ALA A 230 0.01 3.92 6.71
N SER A 231 -1.22 3.87 6.20
CA SER A 231 -1.61 4.46 4.91
C SER A 231 -0.82 3.94 3.71
N LYS A 232 -0.45 2.66 3.68
CA LYS A 232 0.28 2.03 2.55
C LYS A 232 -0.66 1.69 1.39
N PRO A 233 -0.45 2.23 0.16
CA PRO A 233 -1.32 1.92 -0.98
C PRO A 233 -1.36 0.45 -1.36
N LYS A 234 -0.24 -0.28 -1.20
CA LYS A 234 -0.16 -1.72 -1.48
C LYS A 234 -1.36 -2.47 -0.89
N THR A 235 -1.70 -2.14 0.34
CA THR A 235 -2.68 -2.83 1.16
C THR A 235 -4.11 -2.56 0.68
N SER A 236 -4.41 -1.31 0.34
CA SER A 236 -5.67 -0.97 -0.34
C SER A 236 -5.79 -1.66 -1.70
N ILE A 237 -4.69 -1.75 -2.47
CA ILE A 237 -4.68 -2.44 -3.77
C ILE A 237 -4.90 -3.95 -3.60
N GLU A 238 -4.36 -4.57 -2.56
CA GLU A 238 -4.60 -5.98 -2.23
C GLU A 238 -6.06 -6.24 -1.83
N ALA A 239 -6.68 -5.33 -1.07
CA ALA A 239 -8.11 -5.38 -0.76
C ALA A 239 -8.95 -5.26 -2.04
N LEU A 240 -8.69 -4.28 -2.90
CA LEU A 240 -9.37 -4.13 -4.19
C LEU A 240 -9.20 -5.38 -5.08
N LYS A 241 -8.01 -5.99 -5.09
CA LYS A 241 -7.75 -7.24 -5.82
C LYS A 241 -8.62 -8.39 -5.31
N ALA A 242 -8.88 -8.46 -4.01
CA ALA A 242 -9.76 -9.46 -3.41
C ALA A 242 -11.25 -9.20 -3.71
N LEU A 243 -11.66 -7.93 -3.79
CA LEU A 243 -13.02 -7.51 -4.13
C LEU A 243 -13.34 -7.66 -5.63
N TRP A 244 -12.33 -7.54 -6.49
CA TRP A 244 -12.50 -7.51 -7.94
C TRP A 244 -13.30 -8.71 -8.51
N PRO A 245 -13.05 -9.98 -8.13
CA PRO A 245 -13.84 -11.12 -8.61
C PRO A 245 -15.32 -11.07 -8.22
N LEU A 246 -15.66 -10.46 -7.08
CA LEU A 246 -17.06 -10.30 -6.64
C LEU A 246 -17.80 -9.35 -7.60
N SER A 247 -17.18 -8.19 -7.86
CA SER A 247 -17.71 -7.19 -8.80
C SER A 247 -17.88 -7.76 -10.21
N GLN A 248 -16.94 -8.57 -10.69
CA GLN A 248 -17.04 -9.24 -12.00
C GLN A 248 -18.20 -10.24 -12.12
N ARG A 249 -18.67 -10.79 -11.00
CA ARG A 249 -19.85 -11.65 -10.96
C ARG A 249 -21.16 -10.86 -10.82
N GLY A 250 -21.09 -9.53 -10.80
CA GLY A 250 -22.24 -8.67 -10.52
C GLY A 250 -22.72 -8.77 -9.06
N GLN A 251 -21.86 -9.24 -8.14
CA GLN A 251 -22.17 -9.21 -6.72
C GLN A 251 -21.98 -7.78 -6.20
N GLU A 252 -22.93 -7.33 -5.41
CA GLU A 252 -22.81 -6.08 -4.67
C GLU A 252 -21.66 -6.18 -3.68
N ILE A 253 -20.85 -5.12 -3.59
CA ILE A 253 -19.73 -5.05 -2.65
C ILE A 253 -20.23 -4.33 -1.41
N ASP A 254 -20.59 -5.11 -0.40
CA ASP A 254 -21.08 -4.65 0.89
C ASP A 254 -19.96 -4.55 1.94
N SER A 255 -20.32 -4.14 3.15
CA SER A 255 -19.37 -3.98 4.26
C SER A 255 -18.70 -5.30 4.67
N ASP A 256 -19.40 -6.44 4.54
CA ASP A 256 -18.87 -7.78 4.82
C ASP A 256 -17.78 -8.18 3.82
N ALA A 257 -18.00 -7.95 2.53
CA ALA A 257 -17.01 -8.19 1.50
C ALA A 257 -15.73 -7.39 1.76
N VAL A 258 -15.86 -6.12 2.17
CA VAL A 258 -14.70 -5.27 2.51
C VAL A 258 -13.97 -5.80 3.74
N ARG A 259 -14.68 -6.11 4.83
CA ARG A 259 -14.08 -6.71 6.05
C ARG A 259 -13.31 -7.99 5.72
N ALA A 260 -13.88 -8.88 4.91
CA ALA A 260 -13.22 -10.10 4.48
C ALA A 260 -11.97 -9.82 3.62
N ALA A 261 -12.03 -8.82 2.74
CA ALA A 261 -10.89 -8.42 1.92
C ALA A 261 -9.74 -7.81 2.75
N THR A 262 -10.04 -7.18 3.89
CA THR A 262 -9.08 -6.53 4.77
C THR A 262 -8.67 -7.33 6.00
N ALA A 263 -9.30 -8.49 6.25
CA ALA A 263 -9.13 -9.33 7.44
C ALA A 263 -7.67 -9.61 7.85
N ARG A 264 -6.77 -9.81 6.87
CA ARG A 264 -5.35 -10.09 7.12
C ARG A 264 -4.58 -8.92 7.72
N ILE A 265 -5.05 -7.70 7.52
CA ILE A 265 -4.36 -6.48 7.95
C ILE A 265 -4.76 -6.11 9.37
N VAL A 266 -6.04 -6.30 9.68
CA VAL A 266 -6.63 -5.98 10.99
C VAL A 266 -6.30 -7.02 12.07
N SER A 267 -5.51 -8.05 11.74
CA SER A 267 -5.27 -9.23 12.61
C SER A 267 -6.58 -9.83 13.14
N LEU A 268 -7.65 -9.77 12.34
CA LEU A 268 -8.94 -10.42 12.61
C LEU A 268 -9.08 -11.50 11.55
N GLY A 269 -8.41 -12.62 11.77
CA GLY A 269 -8.30 -13.69 10.77
C GLY A 269 -8.22 -15.09 11.35
N HIS A 270 -8.02 -15.20 12.66
CA HIS A 270 -8.02 -16.46 13.40
C HIS A 270 -9.11 -16.46 14.46
N ASP A 271 -9.64 -17.65 14.78
CA ASP A 271 -10.68 -17.80 15.80
C ASP A 271 -10.26 -17.25 17.17
N GLN A 272 -8.96 -17.22 17.46
CA GLN A 272 -8.40 -16.64 18.69
C GLN A 272 -8.62 -15.13 18.78
N ASP A 273 -8.56 -14.40 17.66
CA ASP A 273 -8.71 -12.93 17.65
C ASP A 273 -10.15 -12.54 18.03
N TYR A 274 -11.13 -13.34 17.63
CA TYR A 274 -12.54 -13.13 18.00
C TYR A 274 -12.80 -13.45 19.48
N LEU A 275 -12.11 -14.44 20.05
CA LEU A 275 -12.26 -14.77 21.47
C LEU A 275 -11.78 -13.61 22.36
N ASP A 276 -10.66 -12.99 22.02
CA ASP A 276 -10.13 -11.84 22.77
C ASP A 276 -11.10 -10.65 22.73
N VAL A 277 -11.75 -10.41 21.59
CA VAL A 277 -12.80 -9.39 21.46
C VAL A 277 -14.02 -9.75 22.31
N VAL A 278 -14.48 -11.00 22.27
CA VAL A 278 -15.63 -11.46 23.07
C VAL A 278 -15.33 -11.37 24.57
N ASP A 279 -14.13 -11.73 25.00
CA ASP A 279 -13.68 -11.57 26.38
C ASP A 279 -13.68 -10.10 26.79
N THR A 280 -13.20 -9.20 25.92
CA THR A 280 -13.26 -7.75 26.14
C THR A 280 -14.70 -7.27 26.27
N ILE A 281 -15.60 -7.70 25.37
CA ILE A 281 -17.04 -7.39 25.43
C ILE A 281 -17.63 -7.82 26.77
N SER A 282 -17.26 -9.00 27.28
CA SER A 282 -17.80 -9.55 28.54
C SER A 282 -17.52 -8.70 29.78
N THR A 283 -16.52 -7.82 29.72
CA THR A 283 -16.15 -6.92 30.83
C THR A 283 -17.01 -5.66 30.92
N ASN A 284 -17.84 -5.40 29.91
CA ASN A 284 -18.60 -4.16 29.78
C ASN A 284 -19.88 -4.15 30.61
N ASP A 285 -20.31 -2.93 30.99
CA ASP A 285 -21.58 -2.73 31.67
C ASP A 285 -22.79 -2.90 30.73
N PHE A 286 -23.97 -2.93 31.33
CA PHE A 286 -25.22 -3.14 30.63
C PHE A 286 -25.51 -2.09 29.53
N MET A 287 -25.20 -0.82 29.78
CA MET A 287 -25.45 0.26 28.80
C MET A 287 -24.48 0.15 27.63
N THR A 288 -23.22 -0.19 27.90
CA THR A 288 -22.19 -0.37 26.88
C THR A 288 -22.50 -1.55 25.96
N LEU A 289 -22.98 -2.65 26.53
CA LEU A 289 -23.48 -3.79 25.75
C LEU A 289 -24.73 -3.44 24.93
N LEU A 290 -25.63 -2.60 25.46
CA LEU A 290 -26.81 -2.14 24.72
C LEU A 290 -26.44 -1.26 23.53
N VAL A 291 -25.48 -0.34 23.69
CA VAL A 291 -24.97 0.49 22.59
C VAL A 291 -24.36 -0.38 21.50
N LEU A 292 -23.54 -1.36 21.88
CA LEU A 292 -22.94 -2.30 20.94
C LEU A 292 -23.98 -3.16 20.21
N GLU A 293 -24.99 -3.66 20.94
CA GLU A 293 -26.11 -4.40 20.37
C GLU A 293 -26.84 -3.57 19.31
N VAL A 294 -27.22 -2.33 19.64
CA VAL A 294 -27.98 -1.45 18.73
C VAL A 294 -27.17 -1.08 17.49
N MET A 295 -25.88 -0.77 17.65
CA MET A 295 -24.99 -0.50 16.51
C MET A 295 -24.86 -1.72 15.60
N SER A 296 -24.70 -2.91 16.18
CA SER A 296 -24.55 -4.16 15.44
C SER A 296 -25.85 -4.54 14.72
N GLU A 297 -27.00 -4.37 15.38
CA GLU A 297 -28.33 -4.58 14.81
C GLU A 297 -28.57 -3.67 13.59
N HIS A 298 -28.16 -2.40 13.67
CA HIS A 298 -28.25 -1.46 12.55
C HIS A 298 -27.43 -1.94 11.34
N LEU A 299 -26.17 -2.32 11.55
CA LEU A 299 -25.29 -2.77 10.47
C LEU A 299 -25.70 -4.14 9.88
N MET A 300 -26.30 -5.03 10.68
CA MET A 300 -26.91 -6.26 10.17
C MET A 300 -28.11 -5.97 9.25
N ARG A 301 -28.89 -4.93 9.58
CA ARG A 301 -30.08 -4.55 8.82
C ARG A 301 -29.73 -3.82 7.52
N TYR A 302 -28.69 -2.99 7.54
CA TYR A 302 -28.25 -2.17 6.40
C TYR A 302 -26.84 -2.58 5.95
N ARG A 303 -26.70 -3.78 5.38
CA ARG A 303 -25.39 -4.39 5.05
C ARG A 303 -24.51 -3.56 4.10
N THR A 304 -25.13 -2.73 3.27
CA THR A 304 -24.44 -1.82 2.33
C THR A 304 -23.86 -0.58 3.02
N GLU A 305 -24.34 -0.23 4.21
CA GLU A 305 -23.76 0.84 5.03
C GLU A 305 -22.50 0.32 5.72
N THR A 306 -21.38 1.03 5.54
CA THR A 306 -20.12 0.72 6.23
C THR A 306 -19.99 1.51 7.53
N TYR A 307 -20.74 2.62 7.65
CA TYR A 307 -20.71 3.50 8.82
C TYR A 307 -22.09 3.63 9.46
N VAL A 308 -22.10 3.85 10.77
CA VAL A 308 -23.26 4.38 11.50
C VAL A 308 -22.94 5.79 11.94
N ASP A 309 -23.78 6.76 11.57
CA ASP A 309 -23.65 8.12 12.10
C ASP A 309 -23.98 8.14 13.60
N ARG A 310 -23.18 8.87 14.40
CA ARG A 310 -23.30 8.93 15.85
C ARG A 310 -24.66 9.45 16.32
N GLN A 311 -25.26 10.41 15.60
CA GLN A 311 -26.60 10.88 15.92
C GLN A 311 -27.62 9.77 15.68
N THR A 312 -27.50 9.06 14.56
CA THR A 312 -28.37 7.91 14.23
C THR A 312 -28.25 6.81 15.27
N LEU A 313 -27.02 6.48 15.70
CA LEU A 313 -26.78 5.52 16.77
C LEU A 313 -27.44 5.96 18.08
N ASN A 314 -27.26 7.22 18.47
CA ASN A 314 -27.87 7.76 19.68
C ASN A 314 -29.40 7.65 19.61
N GLU A 315 -30.02 8.06 18.51
CA GLU A 315 -31.47 7.94 18.28
C GLU A 315 -31.96 6.49 18.41
N ASN A 316 -31.27 5.55 17.78
CA ASN A 316 -31.61 4.13 17.86
C ASN A 316 -31.47 3.58 19.29
N VAL A 317 -30.44 3.99 20.04
CA VAL A 317 -30.25 3.58 21.44
C VAL A 317 -31.33 4.16 22.33
N MET A 318 -31.72 5.42 22.12
CA MET A 318 -32.81 6.06 22.87
C MET A 318 -34.13 5.31 22.68
N ILE A 319 -34.48 4.96 21.43
CA ILE A 319 -35.68 4.17 21.11
C ILE A 319 -35.61 2.80 21.82
N LYS A 320 -34.47 2.10 21.73
CA LYS A 320 -34.29 0.79 22.38
C LYS A 320 -34.41 0.86 23.90
N CYS A 321 -33.90 1.91 24.52
CA CYS A 321 -34.05 2.15 25.95
C CYS A 321 -35.52 2.35 26.36
N GLU A 322 -36.28 3.12 25.58
CA GLU A 322 -37.72 3.31 25.81
C GLU A 322 -38.49 2.00 25.68
N GLU A 323 -38.23 1.21 24.64
CA GLU A 323 -38.85 -0.11 24.42
C GLU A 323 -38.61 -1.08 25.59
N LEU A 324 -37.42 -1.02 26.19
CA LEU A 324 -37.00 -1.89 27.28
C LEU A 324 -37.29 -1.32 28.68
N GLY A 325 -37.80 -0.09 28.77
CA GLY A 325 -38.05 0.60 30.04
C GLY A 325 -36.77 0.89 30.85
N ILE A 326 -35.65 1.14 30.16
CA ILE A 326 -34.35 1.41 30.78
C ILE A 326 -34.21 2.91 31.04
N ASN A 327 -33.90 3.28 32.28
CA ASN A 327 -33.52 4.64 32.61
C ASN A 327 -32.07 4.89 32.21
N TYR A 328 -31.83 5.95 31.45
CA TYR A 328 -30.50 6.39 31.02
C TYR A 328 -30.42 7.91 31.03
N THR A 329 -29.20 8.42 31.03
CA THR A 329 -28.87 9.81 30.71
C THR A 329 -28.16 9.85 29.35
N PRO A 330 -28.25 10.95 28.58
CA PRO A 330 -27.51 11.06 27.32
C PRO A 330 -25.99 10.83 27.47
N ASP A 331 -25.43 11.21 28.61
CA ASP A 331 -24.02 11.03 28.96
C ASP A 331 -23.64 9.54 29.11
N ASP A 332 -24.59 8.66 29.44
CA ASP A 332 -24.34 7.22 29.52
C ASP A 332 -24.04 6.63 28.13
N ILE A 333 -24.77 7.06 27.09
CA ILE A 333 -24.54 6.61 25.71
C ILE A 333 -23.16 7.04 25.23
N ASP A 334 -22.80 8.30 25.47
CA ASP A 334 -21.49 8.83 25.08
C ASP A 334 -20.35 8.12 25.82
N LYS A 335 -20.47 7.88 27.13
CA LYS A 335 -19.48 7.11 27.91
C LYS A 335 -19.33 5.68 27.42
N SER A 336 -20.45 5.01 27.10
CA SER A 336 -20.45 3.67 26.53
C SER A 336 -19.74 3.64 25.19
N LEU A 337 -20.02 4.58 24.30
CA LEU A 337 -19.35 4.67 23.01
C LEU A 337 -17.85 4.96 23.16
N GLN A 338 -17.45 5.85 24.07
CA GLN A 338 -16.04 6.10 24.36
C GLN A 338 -15.33 4.85 24.91
N THR A 339 -16.01 4.05 25.73
CA THR A 339 -15.49 2.76 26.21
C THR A 339 -15.25 1.80 25.05
N LEU A 340 -16.21 1.65 24.13
CA LEU A 340 -16.08 0.78 22.95
C LEU A 340 -14.97 1.23 22.00
N ILE A 341 -14.78 2.55 21.85
CA ILE A 341 -13.68 3.12 21.07
C ILE A 341 -12.33 2.85 21.73
N PHE A 342 -12.24 3.08 23.05
CA PHE A 342 -11.02 2.80 23.81
C PHE A 342 -10.64 1.31 23.76
N GLN A 343 -11.62 0.42 23.73
CA GLN A 343 -11.43 -1.03 23.58
C GLN A 343 -11.15 -1.48 22.14
N SER A 344 -11.11 -0.57 21.16
CA SER A 344 -10.93 -0.90 19.73
C SER A 344 -11.98 -1.88 19.20
N ILE A 345 -13.21 -1.81 19.73
CA ILE A 345 -14.36 -2.57 19.21
C ILE A 345 -15.07 -1.73 18.14
N VAL A 346 -15.22 -0.43 18.41
CA VAL A 346 -15.78 0.57 17.51
C VAL A 346 -14.70 1.57 17.15
N PHE A 347 -14.71 2.08 15.92
CA PHE A 347 -13.72 3.00 15.42
C PHE A 347 -14.37 4.26 14.85
N GLU A 348 -13.69 5.40 15.01
CA GLU A 348 -14.08 6.67 14.39
C GLU A 348 -13.42 6.80 13.01
N SER A 349 -14.19 7.20 11.99
CA SER A 349 -13.65 7.48 10.67
C SER A 349 -12.72 8.69 10.69
N GLY A 350 -11.61 8.62 9.95
CA GLY A 350 -10.72 9.76 9.76
C GLY A 350 -11.36 10.90 8.95
N TYR A 351 -12.42 10.62 8.18
CA TYR A 351 -13.18 11.64 7.43
C TYR A 351 -14.13 12.44 8.32
N SER A 352 -14.65 11.82 9.39
CA SER A 352 -15.52 12.46 10.38
C SER A 352 -15.62 11.58 11.62
N ARG A 353 -15.37 12.16 12.80
CA ARG A 353 -15.53 11.45 14.09
C ARG A 353 -16.97 11.06 14.41
N ASN A 354 -17.95 11.59 13.66
CA ASN A 354 -19.34 11.18 13.81
C ASN A 354 -19.66 9.90 13.02
N LEU A 355 -18.80 9.46 12.11
CA LEU A 355 -19.00 8.21 11.37
C LEU A 355 -18.27 7.08 12.10
N LEU A 356 -19.03 6.10 12.58
CA LEU A 356 -18.55 4.98 13.38
C LEU A 356 -18.56 3.71 12.55
N TYR A 357 -17.51 2.89 12.66
CA TYR A 357 -17.44 1.58 11.99
C TYR A 357 -16.92 0.49 12.91
N ILE A 358 -17.11 -0.77 12.51
CA ILE A 358 -16.65 -1.97 13.21
C ILE A 358 -15.92 -2.90 12.22
N LEU A 359 -14.93 -3.61 12.73
CA LEU A 359 -14.14 -4.56 11.94
C LEU A 359 -14.60 -6.01 12.12
N VAL A 360 -15.09 -6.32 13.31
CA VAL A 360 -15.70 -7.62 13.61
C VAL A 360 -17.07 -7.69 12.93
N PRO A 361 -17.44 -8.81 12.30
CA PRO A 361 -18.77 -8.97 11.72
C PRO A 361 -19.87 -8.63 12.75
N PRO A 362 -20.87 -7.80 12.39
CA PRO A 362 -21.85 -7.31 13.33
C PRO A 362 -22.65 -8.44 13.99
N GLU A 363 -22.86 -9.57 13.30
CA GLU A 363 -23.53 -10.74 13.88
C GLU A 363 -22.81 -11.27 15.13
N VAL A 364 -21.47 -11.30 15.11
CA VAL A 364 -20.65 -11.78 16.23
C VAL A 364 -20.76 -10.83 17.42
N LEU A 365 -20.69 -9.51 17.16
CA LEU A 365 -20.82 -8.49 18.19
C LEU A 365 -22.23 -8.46 18.79
N TYR A 366 -23.26 -8.58 17.95
CA TYR A 366 -24.66 -8.61 18.36
C TYR A 366 -24.93 -9.80 19.29
N ASP A 367 -24.55 -11.01 18.88
CA ASP A 367 -24.77 -12.23 19.66
C ASP A 367 -24.03 -12.19 21.01
N ALA A 368 -22.78 -11.72 21.00
CA ALA A 368 -21.99 -11.55 22.22
C ALA A 368 -22.64 -10.52 23.17
N ALA A 369 -22.96 -9.33 22.66
CA ALA A 369 -23.58 -8.27 23.44
C ALA A 369 -24.92 -8.69 24.05
N MET A 370 -25.78 -9.31 23.25
CA MET A 370 -27.08 -9.82 23.67
C MET A 370 -26.97 -10.90 24.75
N SER A 371 -26.05 -11.85 24.59
CA SER A 371 -25.84 -12.92 25.57
C SER A 371 -25.40 -12.36 26.92
N MET A 372 -24.38 -11.49 26.91
CA MET A 372 -23.82 -10.89 28.13
C MET A 372 -24.84 -9.99 28.83
N ARG A 373 -25.62 -9.21 28.07
CA ARG A 373 -26.66 -8.34 28.61
C ARG A 373 -27.75 -9.14 29.32
N ARG A 374 -28.18 -10.27 28.75
CA ARG A 374 -29.15 -11.19 29.39
C ARG A 374 -28.60 -11.80 30.68
N GLU A 375 -27.31 -12.13 30.73
CA GLU A 375 -26.69 -12.60 31.97
C GLU A 375 -26.70 -11.54 33.07
N LEU A 376 -26.38 -10.28 32.74
CA LEU A 376 -26.43 -9.18 33.70
C LEU A 376 -27.83 -8.95 34.27
N THR A 377 -28.88 -9.10 33.43
CA THR A 377 -30.26 -9.01 33.91
C THR A 377 -30.63 -10.15 34.85
N ARG A 378 -30.10 -11.37 34.65
CA ARG A 378 -30.36 -12.53 35.53
C ARG A 378 -29.65 -12.46 36.88
N ARG A 379 -28.58 -11.66 36.98
CA ARG A 379 -27.79 -11.48 38.21
C ARG A 379 -28.35 -10.37 39.11
N LYS A 380 -29.25 -9.53 38.61
CA LYS A 380 -30.04 -8.56 39.37
C LYS A 380 -31.33 -9.20 39.85
#